data_AF-A0A975B080-F1
#
_entry.id   AF-A0A975B080-F1
#
_cell.length_a   1.000
_cell.length_b   1.000
_cell.length_c   1.000
_cell.angle_alpha   90.00
_cell.angle_beta   90.00
_cell.angle_gamma   90.00
#
_symmetry.space_group_name_H-M   'P 1'
#
loop_
_entity.id
_entity.type
_entity.pdbx_description
1 polymer ?
#
loop_
_entity_poly.entity_id
_entity_poly.type
_entity_poly.pdbx_seq_one_letter_code
_entity_poly.pdbx_strand_id
1 'polypeptide(L)'
;MELKDVILSTLAEMENDSSSIEETPTKVKHEQRTSQIETEEVIHEEESLEFKKHDVDSELMYLNSIRERLLVLFEGFQAPNNTNIEAKLDMTLNFLEYTLATIDLRVDKLEKGSIS
;
A
#
# COMPACT_ATOMS: atom_id res chain seq x y z
N MET A 1 8.24 35.51 7.23
CA MET A 1 7.40 34.61 8.04
C MET A 1 8.24 33.40 8.37
N GLU A 2 8.24 32.99 9.63
CA GLU A 2 8.92 31.75 10.01
C GLU A 2 8.09 30.56 9.52
N LEU A 3 8.74 29.43 9.19
CA LEU A 3 8.08 28.22 8.69
C LEU A 3 6.97 27.72 9.64
N LYS A 4 7.09 28.04 10.93
CA LYS A 4 6.10 27.72 11.95
C LYS A 4 4.76 28.44 11.72
N ASP A 5 4.80 29.69 11.24
CA ASP A 5 3.60 30.49 10.99
C ASP A 5 2.84 29.97 9.76
N VAL A 6 3.57 29.48 8.76
CA VAL A 6 2.99 28.88 7.53
C VAL A 6 2.25 27.60 7.88
N ILE A 7 2.89 26.70 8.65
CA ILE A 7 2.30 25.41 9.06
C ILE A 7 1.06 25.62 9.93
N LEU A 8 1.09 26.58 10.86
CA LEU A 8 -0.07 26.91 11.71
C LEU A 8 -1.23 27.47 10.89
N SER A 9 -0.97 28.27 9.86
CA SER A 9 -2.04 28.78 8.98
C SER A 9 -2.72 27.64 8.20
N THR A 10 -1.95 26.67 7.71
CA THR A 10 -2.50 25.53 6.95
C THR A 10 -3.29 24.58 7.84
N LEU A 11 -2.84 24.34 9.08
CA LEU A 11 -3.58 23.53 10.04
C LEU A 11 -4.91 24.18 10.45
N ALA A 12 -4.94 25.49 10.63
CA ALA A 12 -6.15 26.24 10.93
C ALA A 12 -7.16 26.23 9.78
N GLU A 13 -6.68 26.19 8.54
CA GLU A 13 -7.53 26.12 7.35
C GLU A 13 -8.23 24.75 7.24
N MET A 14 -7.55 23.65 7.63
CA MET A 14 -8.11 22.29 7.59
C MET A 14 -9.11 21.99 8.71
N GLU A 15 -8.99 22.62 9.89
CA GLU A 15 -9.93 22.41 11.00
C GLU A 15 -11.32 23.00 10.70
N ASN A 16 -11.39 23.98 9.81
CA ASN A 16 -12.64 24.68 9.49
C ASN A 16 -13.55 23.89 8.53
N ASP A 17 -13.04 22.85 7.87
CA ASP A 17 -13.78 22.03 6.89
C ASP A 17 -14.54 20.83 7.50
N SER A 18 -14.36 20.52 8.78
CA SER A 18 -15.02 19.36 9.42
C SER A 18 -16.39 19.64 10.06
N SER A 19 -17.04 20.74 9.71
CA SER A 19 -18.35 21.10 10.24
C SER A 19 -19.46 20.94 9.20
N SER A 20 -20.03 19.73 9.11
CA SER A 20 -21.45 19.46 8.76
C SER A 20 -21.66 17.97 8.54
N ILE A 21 -22.39 17.32 9.45
CA ILE A 21 -23.62 16.54 9.20
C ILE A 21 -24.11 16.07 10.56
N GLU A 22 -25.03 16.84 11.13
CA GLU A 22 -26.00 16.34 12.11
C GLU A 22 -27.14 15.64 11.36
N GLU A 23 -27.69 14.56 11.94
CA GLU A 23 -29.12 14.36 12.25
C GLU A 23 -29.51 12.86 12.32
N THR A 24 -30.11 12.51 13.46
CA THR A 24 -30.95 11.30 13.69
C THR A 24 -32.43 11.70 13.47
N PRO A 25 -33.50 10.88 13.67
CA PRO A 25 -33.67 9.43 13.91
C PRO A 25 -34.79 8.82 13.02
N THR A 26 -35.17 7.53 13.19
CA THR A 26 -36.57 7.07 13.45
C THR A 26 -36.69 5.53 13.44
N LYS A 27 -37.29 4.98 14.51
CA LYS A 27 -37.69 3.57 14.72
C LYS A 27 -38.93 3.19 13.89
N VAL A 28 -38.99 1.99 13.31
CA VAL A 28 -40.18 1.10 13.36
C VAL A 28 -39.73 -0.37 13.26
N LYS A 29 -40.24 -1.21 14.17
CA LYS A 29 -40.08 -2.67 14.24
C LYS A 29 -41.46 -3.32 14.09
N HIS A 30 -41.66 -4.18 13.09
CA HIS A 30 -42.32 -5.52 13.14
C HIS A 30 -42.50 -6.03 11.69
N GLU A 31 -41.72 -7.00 11.20
CA GLU A 31 -41.97 -8.47 11.28
C GLU A 31 -43.31 -8.91 10.65
N GLN A 32 -43.29 -9.43 9.41
CA GLN A 32 -43.31 -10.88 9.14
C GLN A 32 -43.43 -11.22 7.64
N ARG A 33 -42.42 -11.97 7.17
CA ARG A 33 -42.55 -13.19 6.34
C ARG A 33 -42.96 -13.03 4.86
N THR A 34 -41.96 -12.93 4.00
CA THR A 34 -41.90 -13.75 2.77
C THR A 34 -40.45 -14.14 2.53
N SER A 35 -40.25 -15.45 2.45
CA SER A 35 -38.97 -16.08 2.12
C SER A 35 -38.65 -15.86 0.65
N GLN A 36 -37.36 -15.63 0.35
CA GLN A 36 -36.57 -16.17 -0.76
C GLN A 36 -35.75 -15.11 -1.52
N ILE A 37 -34.42 -15.24 -1.33
CA ILE A 37 -33.36 -14.96 -2.32
C ILE A 37 -33.01 -13.50 -2.54
N GLU A 38 -32.28 -12.93 -1.58
CA GLU A 38 -31.26 -11.89 -1.80
C GLU A 38 -30.11 -12.20 -0.84
N THR A 39 -29.22 -13.12 -1.21
CA THR A 39 -28.01 -13.45 -0.43
C THR A 39 -26.83 -13.71 -1.36
N GLU A 40 -26.85 -13.05 -2.52
CA GLU A 40 -25.80 -13.16 -3.53
C GLU A 40 -24.96 -11.88 -3.65
N GLU A 41 -25.45 -10.72 -3.19
CA GLU A 41 -24.67 -9.47 -3.24
C GLU A 41 -23.71 -9.28 -2.04
N VAL A 42 -23.95 -9.92 -0.89
CA VAL A 42 -23.09 -9.74 0.30
C VAL A 42 -21.83 -10.63 0.24
N ILE A 43 -21.88 -11.75 -0.48
CA ILE A 43 -20.77 -12.72 -0.53
C ILE A 43 -19.67 -12.25 -1.49
N HIS A 44 -20.03 -11.55 -2.58
CA HIS A 44 -19.06 -11.06 -3.55
C HIS A 44 -18.21 -9.87 -3.07
N GLU A 45 -18.73 -9.07 -2.14
CA GLU A 45 -17.98 -7.92 -1.61
C GLU A 45 -16.88 -8.37 -0.64
N GLU A 46 -17.15 -9.30 0.27
CA GLU A 46 -16.17 -9.80 1.23
C GLU A 46 -15.02 -10.57 0.55
N GLU A 47 -15.31 -11.42 -0.45
CA GLU A 47 -14.28 -12.12 -1.24
C GLU A 47 -13.40 -11.15 -2.04
N SER A 48 -13.97 -10.07 -2.62
CA SER A 48 -13.18 -9.08 -3.36
C SER A 48 -12.28 -8.23 -2.45
N LEU A 49 -12.73 -7.97 -1.21
CA LEU A 49 -11.98 -7.23 -0.20
C LEU A 49 -10.86 -8.08 0.40
N GLU A 50 -11.08 -9.38 0.64
CA GLU A 50 -10.02 -10.31 1.03
C GLU A 50 -8.96 -10.48 -0.06
N PHE A 51 -9.37 -10.58 -1.33
CA PHE A 51 -8.43 -10.68 -2.45
C PHE A 51 -7.58 -9.41 -2.61
N LYS A 52 -8.20 -8.23 -2.47
CA LYS A 52 -7.49 -6.94 -2.47
C LYS A 52 -6.55 -6.80 -1.27
N LYS A 53 -6.95 -7.24 -0.08
CA LYS A 53 -6.07 -7.26 1.11
C LYS A 53 -4.87 -8.18 0.89
N HIS A 54 -5.09 -9.37 0.36
CA HIS A 54 -4.01 -10.31 0.08
C HIS A 54 -3.01 -9.74 -0.94
N ASP A 55 -3.48 -9.05 -1.97
CA ASP A 55 -2.61 -8.39 -2.96
C ASP A 55 -1.76 -7.28 -2.33
N VAL A 56 -2.39 -6.42 -1.51
CA VAL A 56 -1.71 -5.36 -0.76
C VAL A 56 -0.66 -5.92 0.23
N ASP A 57 -1.00 -6.97 0.98
CA ASP A 57 -0.07 -7.62 1.91
C ASP A 57 1.10 -8.28 1.16
N SER A 58 0.83 -8.84 -0.02
CA SER A 58 1.87 -9.44 -0.88
C SER A 58 2.85 -8.39 -1.41
N GLU A 59 2.35 -7.21 -1.77
CA GLU A 59 3.21 -6.12 -2.24
C GLU A 59 4.00 -5.49 -1.10
N LEU A 60 3.36 -5.30 0.05
CA LEU A 60 4.05 -4.82 1.24
C LEU A 60 5.21 -5.75 1.62
N MET A 61 4.98 -7.07 1.57
CA MET A 61 6.01 -8.08 1.80
C MET A 61 7.12 -8.00 0.75
N TYR A 62 6.77 -7.87 -0.53
CA TYR A 62 7.76 -7.71 -1.60
C TYR A 62 8.65 -6.48 -1.40
N LEU A 63 8.05 -5.32 -1.15
CA LEU A 63 8.77 -4.06 -0.92
C LEU A 63 9.67 -4.13 0.33
N ASN A 64 9.18 -4.72 1.42
CA ASN A 64 9.99 -4.96 2.61
C ASN A 64 11.21 -5.85 2.29
N SER A 65 11.03 -6.90 1.50
CA SER A 65 12.13 -7.79 1.10
C SER A 65 13.20 -7.09 0.27
N ILE A 66 12.80 -6.15 -0.61
CA ILE A 66 13.73 -5.36 -1.42
C ILE A 66 14.48 -4.38 -0.52
N ARG A 67 13.76 -3.70 0.38
CA ARG A 67 14.36 -2.78 1.36
C ARG A 67 15.44 -3.48 2.19
N GLU A 68 15.15 -4.63 2.75
CA GLU A 68 16.11 -5.39 3.56
C GLU A 68 17.35 -5.81 2.75
N ARG A 69 17.16 -6.31 1.53
CA ARG A 69 18.28 -6.64 0.64
C ARG A 69 19.16 -5.44 0.31
N LEU A 70 18.55 -4.27 0.05
CA LEU A 70 19.30 -3.04 -0.20
C LEU A 70 20.07 -2.57 1.04
N LEU A 71 19.47 -2.67 2.24
CA LEU A 71 20.17 -2.34 3.50
C LEU A 71 21.40 -3.22 3.70
N VAL A 72 21.27 -4.54 3.51
CA VAL A 72 22.38 -5.48 3.61
C VAL A 72 23.48 -5.18 2.58
N LEU A 73 23.11 -4.77 1.35
CA LEU A 73 24.09 -4.33 0.35
C LEU A 73 24.85 -3.09 0.85
N PHE A 74 24.16 -2.07 1.36
CA PHE A 74 24.81 -0.87 1.88
C PHE A 74 25.75 -1.18 3.06
N GLU A 75 25.32 -2.00 4.02
CA GLU A 75 26.16 -2.46 5.12
C GLU A 75 27.40 -3.22 4.60
N GLY A 76 27.20 -4.12 3.63
CA GLY A 76 28.29 -4.87 2.99
C GLY A 76 29.28 -3.98 2.25
N PHE A 77 28.82 -2.90 1.62
CA PHE A 77 29.68 -1.93 0.95
C PHE A 77 30.45 -1.04 1.94
N GLN A 78 29.83 -0.71 3.07
CA GLN A 78 30.43 0.12 4.13
C GLN A 78 31.33 -0.67 5.08
N ALA A 79 31.37 -2.01 4.97
CA ALA A 79 32.16 -2.87 5.84
C ALA A 79 33.66 -2.52 5.81
N PRO A 80 34.35 -2.54 6.96
CA PRO A 80 35.79 -2.32 7.00
C PRO A 80 36.53 -3.43 6.24
N ASN A 81 37.65 -3.09 5.60
CA ASN A 81 38.43 -4.01 4.77
C ASN A 81 37.64 -4.60 3.59
N ASN A 82 36.70 -3.85 3.02
CA ASN A 82 35.99 -4.24 1.82
C ASN A 82 36.96 -4.30 0.61
N THR A 83 37.47 -5.49 0.33
CA THR A 83 38.30 -5.79 -0.84
C THR A 83 37.44 -6.21 -2.03
N ASN A 84 38.02 -6.14 -3.24
CA ASN A 84 37.36 -6.50 -4.51
C ASN A 84 36.08 -5.69 -4.79
N ILE A 85 36.14 -4.38 -4.55
CA ILE A 85 35.00 -3.48 -4.72
C ILE A 85 34.43 -3.51 -6.14
N GLU A 86 35.28 -3.60 -7.16
CA GLU A 86 34.85 -3.65 -8.58
C GLU A 86 33.97 -4.88 -8.86
N ALA A 87 34.40 -6.07 -8.42
CA ALA A 87 33.62 -7.29 -8.58
C ALA A 87 32.30 -7.25 -7.79
N LYS A 88 32.30 -6.63 -6.61
CA LYS A 88 31.08 -6.44 -5.79
C LYS A 88 30.11 -5.45 -6.42
N LEU A 89 30.63 -4.38 -7.02
CA LEU A 89 29.83 -3.41 -7.77
C LEU A 89 29.22 -4.06 -9.02
N ASP A 90 29.99 -4.86 -9.76
CA ASP A 90 29.48 -5.61 -10.91
C ASP A 90 28.37 -6.59 -10.50
N MET A 91 28.58 -7.36 -9.43
CA MET A 91 27.55 -8.24 -8.89
C MET A 91 26.30 -7.48 -8.42
N THR A 92 26.49 -6.31 -7.81
CA THR A 92 25.39 -5.45 -7.36
C THR A 92 24.65 -4.83 -8.52
N LEU A 93 25.34 -4.44 -9.59
CA LEU A 93 24.72 -3.94 -10.80
C LEU A 93 23.80 -4.99 -11.41
N ASN A 94 24.30 -6.22 -11.59
CA ASN A 94 23.50 -7.35 -12.06
C ASN A 94 22.28 -7.63 -11.17
N PHE A 95 22.44 -7.55 -9.84
CA PHE A 95 21.33 -7.69 -8.89
C PHE A 95 20.29 -6.58 -9.04
N LEU A 96 20.73 -5.33 -9.22
CA LEU A 96 19.83 -4.18 -9.38
C LEU A 96 19.10 -4.23 -10.73
N GLU A 97 19.76 -4.69 -11.80
CA GLU A 97 19.12 -4.94 -13.09
C GLU A 97 18.02 -6.00 -12.99
N TYR A 98 18.31 -7.13 -12.34
CA TYR A 98 17.29 -8.15 -12.07
C TYR A 98 16.15 -7.58 -11.22
N THR A 99 16.49 -6.83 -10.18
CA THR A 99 15.50 -6.21 -9.29
C THR A 99 14.58 -5.26 -10.07
N LEU A 100 15.15 -4.43 -10.95
CA LEU A 100 14.40 -3.54 -11.81
C LEU A 100 13.44 -4.33 -12.72
N ALA A 101 13.93 -5.37 -13.39
CA ALA A 101 13.08 -6.23 -14.23
C ALA A 101 11.93 -6.88 -13.44
N THR A 102 12.16 -7.27 -12.18
CA THR A 102 11.09 -7.79 -11.31
C THR A 102 10.08 -6.73 -10.91
N ILE A 103 10.51 -5.47 -10.73
CA ILE A 103 9.62 -4.35 -10.47
C ILE A 103 8.77 -4.10 -11.72
N ASP A 104 9.38 -4.02 -12.90
CA ASP A 104 8.66 -3.81 -14.16
C ASP A 104 7.59 -4.87 -14.38
N LEU A 105 7.90 -6.15 -14.14
CA LEU A 105 6.92 -7.24 -14.24
C LEU A 105 5.73 -7.07 -13.27
N ARG A 106 5.97 -6.54 -12.06
CA ARG A 106 4.91 -6.30 -11.08
C ARG A 106 4.09 -5.07 -11.44
N VAL A 107 4.73 -3.99 -11.86
CA VAL A 107 4.05 -2.79 -12.38
C VAL A 107 3.16 -3.16 -13.57
N ASP A 108 3.68 -3.91 -14.54
CA ASP A 108 2.91 -4.41 -15.68
C ASP A 108 1.67 -5.21 -15.26
N LYS A 109 1.77 -6.02 -14.19
CA LYS A 109 0.63 -6.80 -13.66
C LYS A 109 -0.42 -5.90 -13.02
N LEU A 110 0.01 -4.85 -12.32
CA LEU A 110 -0.88 -3.88 -11.70
C LEU A 110 -1.57 -3.00 -12.76
N GLU A 111 -0.84 -2.58 -13.80
CA GLU A 111 -1.35 -1.74 -14.88
C GLU A 111 -2.29 -2.49 -15.85
N LYS A 112 -1.97 -3.75 -16.19
CA LYS A 112 -2.79 -4.56 -17.13
C LYS A 112 -4.06 -5.10 -16.50
N GLY A 113 -4.26 -4.89 -15.20
CA GLY A 113 -5.49 -5.22 -14.52
C GLY A 113 -5.77 -6.72 -14.46
N SER A 114 -5.24 -7.37 -13.43
CA SER A 114 -6.11 -8.25 -12.61
C SER A 114 -7.07 -7.43 -11.72
N ILE A 115 -7.47 -6.25 -12.21
CA ILE A 115 -8.54 -5.38 -11.73
C ILE A 115 -9.58 -5.41 -12.85
N SER A 116 -10.32 -6.51 -12.93
CA SER A 116 -11.61 -6.63 -13.63
C SER A 116 -12.43 -7.65 -12.88
#